data_AF-A0A101F1Q2-F1
#
_entry.id   AF-A0A101F1Q2-F1
#
_cell.length_a   1.000
_cell.length_b   1.000
_cell.length_c   1.000
_cell.angle_alpha   90.00
_cell.angle_beta   90.00
_cell.angle_gamma   90.00
#
_symmetry.space_group_name_H-M   'P 1'
#
loop_
_entity.id
_entity.type
_entity.pdbx_description
1 polymer ?
#
loop_
_entity_poly.entity_id
_entity_poly.type
_entity_poly.pdbx_seq_one_letter_code
_entity_poly.pdbx_strand_id
1 'polypeptide(L)' 'MGRPFEVLPFLSGKLLSRIPKSNGSYGDARMQVERVLKELEALYKQISLSDIVDEKQIEEVLAYKQKFAELLLFEEDL' A
#
# COMPACT_ATOMS: atom_id res chain seq x y z
N MET A 1 1.21 -17.11 -8.53
CA MET A 1 1.27 -15.73 -8.01
C MET A 1 0.12 -14.97 -8.66
N GLY A 2 -0.78 -14.36 -7.87
CA GLY A 2 -2.02 -13.73 -8.36
C GLY A 2 -1.76 -12.44 -9.12
N ARG A 3 -2.72 -12.01 -9.95
CA ARG A 3 -2.61 -10.75 -10.69
C ARG A 3 -2.52 -9.58 -9.70
N PRO A 4 -1.79 -8.49 -9.99
CA PRO A 4 -1.66 -7.34 -9.08
C PRO A 4 -3.00 -6.84 -8.51
N PHE A 5 -4.05 -6.83 -9.35
CA PHE A 5 -5.41 -6.45 -8.99
C PHE A 5 -6.12 -7.41 -8.02
N GLU A 6 -5.68 -8.67 -7.92
CA GLU A 6 -6.19 -9.65 -6.94
C GLU A 6 -5.41 -9.58 -5.62
N VAL A 7 -4.15 -9.14 -5.68
CA VAL A 7 -3.26 -9.05 -4.52
C VAL A 7 -3.51 -7.79 -3.69
N LEU A 8 -3.88 -6.67 -4.32
CA LEU A 8 -4.14 -5.39 -3.64
C LEU A 8 -5.35 -5.43 -2.69
N PRO A 9 -6.52 -6.00 -3.05
CA PRO A 9 -7.64 -6.15 -2.11
C PRO A 9 -7.28 -7.03 -0.91
N PHE A 10 -6.49 -8.09 -1.14
CA PHE A 10 -6.02 -8.96 -0.08
C PHE A 10 -5.02 -8.26 0.86
N LEU A 11 -4.08 -7.50 0.30
CA LEU A 11 -3.17 -6.64 1.06
C LEU A 11 -3.94 -5.61 1.88
N SER A 12 -4.95 -4.96 1.29
CA SER A 12 -5.83 -4.02 1.97
C SER A 12 -6.46 -4.64 3.22
N GLY A 13 -7.09 -5.81 3.09
CA GLY A 13 -7.69 -6.51 4.23
C GLY A 13 -6.69 -6.82 5.35
N LYS A 14 -5.47 -7.26 4.99
CA LYS A 14 -4.42 -7.55 5.98
C LYS A 14 -3.88 -6.29 6.67
N LEU A 15 -3.62 -5.23 5.92
CA LEU A 15 -3.09 -3.98 6.45
C LEU A 15 -4.12 -3.31 7.39
N LEU A 16 -5.37 -3.23 6.96
CA LEU A 16 -6.46 -2.66 7.76
C LEU A 16 -6.72 -3.46 9.03
N SER A 17 -6.54 -4.78 9.02
CA SER A 17 -6.70 -5.61 10.22
C SER A 17 -5.65 -5.38 11.31
N ARG A 18 -4.50 -4.77 10.95
CA ARG A 18 -3.42 -4.46 11.89
C ARG A 18 -3.56 -3.09 12.54
N ILE A 19 -4.41 -2.21 12.01
CA ILE A 19 -4.62 -0.89 12.60
C ILE A 19 -5.41 -1.07 13.90
N PRO A 20 -4.86 -0.67 15.08
CA PRO A 20 -5.57 -0.77 16.34
C PRO A 20 -6.83 0.09 16.31
N LYS A 21 -7.98 -0.49 16.68
CA LYS A 21 -9.30 0.17 16.72
C LYS A 21 -9.46 1.14 17.90
N SER A 22 -8.38 1.83 18.27
CA SER A 22 -8.40 2.88 19.30
C SER A 22 -9.06 4.13 18.73
N ASN A 23 -10.11 4.62 19.39
CA ASN A 23 -10.97 5.70 18.89
C ASN A 23 -10.19 6.99 18.59
N GLY A 24 -10.47 7.59 17.43
CA GLY A 24 -9.86 8.83 16.93
C GLY A 24 -8.78 8.58 15.87
N SER A 25 -7.76 7.79 16.20
CA SER A 25 -6.61 7.54 15.31
C SER A 25 -6.88 6.50 14.21
N TYR A 26 -7.79 5.54 14.46
CA TYR A 26 -8.12 4.49 13.50
C TYR A 26 -8.66 5.01 12.16
N GLY A 27 -9.48 6.07 12.19
CA GLY A 27 -10.06 6.66 10.98
C GLY A 27 -8.98 7.24 10.06
N ASP A 28 -8.05 7.98 10.64
CA ASP A 28 -6.96 8.62 9.90
C ASP A 28 -5.94 7.60 9.38
N ALA A 29 -5.53 6.65 10.23
CA ALA A 29 -4.62 5.58 9.82
C ALA A 29 -5.22 4.72 8.69
N ARG A 30 -6.51 4.39 8.79
CA ARG A 30 -7.23 3.68 7.73
C ARG A 30 -7.25 4.48 6.44
N MET A 31 -7.58 5.77 6.51
CA MET A 31 -7.65 6.64 5.33
C MET A 31 -6.28 6.77 4.65
N GLN A 32 -5.20 6.84 5.43
CA GLN A 32 -3.84 6.88 4.90
C GLN A 32 -3.44 5.56 4.20
N VAL A 33 -3.74 4.41 4.81
CA VAL A 33 -3.48 3.09 4.19
C VAL A 33 -4.29 2.92 2.89
N GLU A 34 -5.59 3.26 2.90
CA GLU A 34 -6.44 3.20 1.71
C GLU A 34 -5.91 4.12 0.59
N ARG A 35 -5.42 5.31 0.93
CA ARG A 35 -4.81 6.24 -0.03
C ARG A 35 -3.55 5.65 -0.66
N VAL A 36 -2.60 5.16 0.14
CA VAL A 36 -1.34 4.60 -0.38
C VAL A 36 -1.58 3.36 -1.24
N LEU A 37 -2.56 2.52 -0.88
CA LEU A 37 -2.97 1.38 -1.72
C LEU A 37 -3.54 1.82 -3.07
N LYS A 38 -4.34 2.88 -3.10
CA LYS A 38 -4.90 3.43 -4.34
C LYS A 38 -3.82 4.04 -5.23
N GLU A 39 -2.83 4.71 -4.65
CA GLU A 39 -1.67 5.22 -5.38
C GLU A 39 -0.84 4.07 -5.99
N LEU A 40 -0.62 2.99 -5.24
CA LEU A 40 0.06 1.80 -5.73
C LEU A 40 -0.74 1.09 -6.85
N GLU A 41 -2.07 1.00 -6.72
CA GLU A 41 -2.93 0.46 -7.77
C GLU A 41 -2.83 1.26 -9.08
N ALA A 42 -2.85 2.60 -8.96
CA ALA A 42 -2.70 3.49 -10.10
C ALA A 42 -1.33 3.30 -10.79
N LEU A 43 -0.26 3.17 -10.01
CA LEU A 43 1.08 2.90 -10.53
C LEU A 43 1.13 1.56 -11.27
N TYR A 44 0.61 0.48 -10.69
CA TYR A 44 0.54 -0.81 -11.38
C TYR A 44 -0.28 -0.75 -12.67
N LYS A 45 -1.37 0.03 -12.69
CA LYS A 45 -2.16 0.24 -13.89
C LYS A 45 -1.37 0.99 -14.97
N GLN A 46 -0.63 2.03 -14.60
CA GLN A 46 0.25 2.73 -15.54
C GLN A 46 1.34 1.82 -16.10
N ILE A 47 2.00 1.03 -15.25
CA ILE A 47 3.00 0.05 -15.68
C ILE A 47 2.37 -0.98 -16.63
N SER A 48 1.16 -1.47 -16.33
CA SER A 48 0.46 -2.45 -17.19
C SER A 48 0.06 -1.92 -18.56
N LEU A 49 -0.02 -0.59 -18.72
CA LEU A 49 -0.29 0.10 -19.98
C LEU A 49 0.99 0.52 -20.72
N SER A 50 2.16 0.36 -20.08
CA SER A 50 3.45 0.66 -20.67
C SER A 50 3.97 -0.53 -21.46
N ASP A 51 4.48 -0.28 -22.67
CA ASP A 51 5.09 -1.33 -23.51
C ASP A 51 6.43 -1.82 -22.94
N ILE A 52 7.10 -0.98 -22.13
CA ILE A 52 8.38 -1.26 -21.49
C ILE A 52 8.28 -0.84 -20.02
N VAL A 53 8.73 -1.71 -19.12
CA VAL A 53 8.91 -1.39 -17.71
C VAL A 53 10.32 -0.86 -17.52
N ASP A 54 10.46 0.38 -17.07
CA ASP A 54 11.78 0.98 -16.80
C ASP A 54 12.20 0.81 -15.33
N GLU A 55 13.50 1.01 -15.06
CA GLU A 55 14.07 0.85 -13.73
C GLU A 55 13.46 1.82 -12.70
N LYS A 56 13.09 3.03 -13.15
CA LYS A 56 12.44 4.04 -12.30
C LYS A 56 11.07 3.58 -11.81
N GLN A 57 10.29 2.93 -12.67
CA GLN A 57 9.00 2.33 -12.29
C GLN A 57 9.17 1.22 -11.26
N ILE A 58 10.24 0.43 -11.37
CA ILE A 58 10.56 -0.62 -10.38
C ILE A 58 10.94 0.02 -9.05
N GLU A 59 11.80 1.04 -9.06
CA GLU A 59 12.18 1.80 -7.87
C GLU A 59 10.96 2.44 -7.19
N GLU A 60 10.05 3.03 -7.97
CA GLU A 60 8.81 3.62 -7.46
C GLU A 60 7.94 2.56 -6.77
N VAL A 61 7.79 1.37 -7.35
CA VAL A 61 7.05 0.25 -6.71
C VAL A 61 7.75 -0.18 -5.41
N LEU A 62 9.07 -0.30 -5.42
CA LEU A 62 9.85 -0.70 -4.24
C LEU A 62 9.75 0.34 -3.10
N ALA A 63 9.65 1.63 -3.42
CA ALA A 63 9.47 2.68 -2.43
C ALA A 63 8.15 2.56 -1.64
N TYR A 64 7.10 1.95 -2.21
CA TYR A 64 5.87 1.68 -1.46
C TYR A 64 6.08 0.72 -0.29
N LYS A 65 7.09 -0.16 -0.34
CA LYS A 65 7.45 -1.02 0.80
C LYS A 65 7.84 -0.17 2.02
N GLN A 66 8.61 0.90 1.83
CA GLN A 66 8.96 1.83 2.90
C GLN A 66 7.74 2.63 3.38
N LYS A 67 6.91 3.14 2.46
CA LYS A 67 5.67 3.86 2.83
C LYS A 67 4.75 3.00 3.70
N PHE A 68 4.58 1.72 3.36
CA PHE A 68 3.79 0.81 4.19
C PHE A 68 4.48 0.48 5.51
N ALA A 69 5.81 0.35 5.53
CA ALA A 69 6.54 0.15 6.77
C ALA A 69 6.34 1.33 7.73
N GLU A 70 6.44 2.57 7.25
CA GLU A 70 6.20 3.78 8.06
C GLU A 70 4.76 3.84 8.59
N LEU A 71 3.78 3.46 7.78
CA LEU A 71 2.37 3.42 8.21
C LEU A 71 2.08 2.31 9.23
N LEU A 72 2.84 1.22 9.20
CA LEU A 72 2.67 0.06 10.11
C LEU A 72 3.59 0.13 11.33
N LEU A 73 4.71 0.85 11.27
CA LEU A 73 5.66 1.08 12.37
C LEU A 73 5.07 1.92 13.52
N PHE A 74 3.84 2.41 13.37
CA PHE A 74 3.01 2.82 14.51
C PHE A 74 2.82 1.71 15.58
N GLU A 75 3.27 0.48 15.34
CA GLU A 75 3.21 -0.65 16.28
C GLU A 75 4.46 -0.88 17.17
N GLU A 76 5.65 -0.32 16.91
CA GLU A 76 6.87 -0.72 17.67
C GLU A 76 7.31 0.22 18.82
N ASP A 77 6.65 1.37 19.03
CA ASP A 77 7.04 2.36 20.05
C ASP A 77 6.01 2.54 21.21
N LEU A 78 5.17 1.54 21.49
CA LEU A 78 4.20 1.56 22.62
C LEU A 78 4.32 0.34 23.55
#